data_AF-A0A931SL75-F1
#
_entry.id   AF-A0A931SL75-F1
#
_cell.length_a   1.000
_cell.length_b   1.000
_cell.length_c   1.000
_cell.angle_alpha   90.00
_cell.angle_beta   90.00
_cell.angle_gamma   90.00
#
_symmetry.space_group_name_H-M   'P 1'
#
loop_
_entity.id
_entity.type
_entity.pdbx_description
1 polymer ?
#
loop_
_entity_poly.entity_id
_entity_poly.type
_entity_poly.pdbx_seq_one_letter_code
_entity_poly.pdbx_strand_id
1 'polypeptide(L)'
;MRKDLNPGLRRSTSRTATIDRVNPNFVRSVLLLVNTGSFDYDSLQVQIEKRFSNGFALRGSYTVSKGFGNTALGDGEQSSFQLLDDMRLDLNQGPTNIDRRHNVVVSGTL
;
A
#
# COMPACT_ATOMS: atom_id res chain seq x y z
N MET A 1 -4.72 2.11 9.81
CA MET A 1 -3.51 1.34 10.19
C MET A 1 -3.65 0.85 11.63
N ARG A 2 -2.95 -0.21 12.05
CA ARG A 2 -2.91 -0.66 13.45
C ARG A 2 -1.61 -0.23 14.13
N LYS A 3 -1.72 0.46 15.26
CA LYS A 3 -0.63 0.80 16.18
C LYS A 3 -0.65 -0.18 17.36
N ASP A 4 0.50 -0.75 17.70
CA ASP A 4 0.63 -1.55 18.92
C ASP A 4 0.92 -0.64 20.12
N LEU A 5 0.04 -0.59 21.11
CA LEU A 5 0.24 0.16 22.35
C LEU A 5 1.06 -0.62 23.39
N ASN A 6 1.31 -1.91 23.15
CA ASN A 6 2.16 -2.74 24.00
C ASN A 6 3.20 -3.55 23.18
N PRO A 7 4.06 -2.85 22.41
CA PRO A 7 5.08 -3.50 21.61
C PRO A 7 6.09 -4.21 22.50
N GLY A 8 6.52 -5.39 22.07
CA GLY A 8 7.54 -6.17 22.76
C GLY A 8 8.94 -5.84 22.24
N LEU A 9 9.87 -5.57 23.14
CA LEU A 9 11.30 -5.44 22.82
C LEU A 9 12.04 -6.69 23.26
N ARG A 10 12.89 -7.23 22.40
CA ARG A 10 13.81 -8.30 22.81
C ARG A 10 14.92 -7.71 23.67
N ARG A 11 15.19 -8.34 24.82
CA ARG A 11 16.26 -7.93 25.74
C ARG A 11 17.66 -8.03 25.12
N SER A 12 17.84 -8.93 24.16
CA SER A 12 19.09 -9.09 23.41
C SER A 12 18.81 -9.57 21.99
N THR A 13 19.85 -9.60 21.15
CA THR A 13 19.77 -10.12 19.77
C THR A 13 19.71 -11.65 19.69
N SER A 14 19.78 -12.35 20.83
CA SER A 14 19.64 -13.81 20.87
C SER A 14 18.27 -14.26 20.34
N ARG A 15 18.24 -15.35 19.58
CA ARG A 15 17.02 -15.92 19.00
C ARG A 15 15.99 -16.31 20.07
N THR A 16 16.44 -16.64 21.27
CA THR A 16 15.62 -17.06 22.42
C THR A 16 15.49 -16.00 23.50
N ALA A 17 15.92 -14.76 23.23
CA ALA A 17 15.86 -13.68 24.20
C ALA A 17 14.42 -13.44 24.68
N THR A 18 14.28 -13.19 25.98
CA THR A 18 13.02 -12.74 26.59
C THR A 18 12.53 -11.47 25.91
N ILE A 19 11.21 -11.38 25.72
CA ILE A 19 10.53 -10.20 25.21
C ILE A 19 10.01 -9.42 26.41
N ASP A 20 10.58 -8.24 26.63
CA ASP A 20 10.10 -7.30 27.63
C ASP A 20 8.99 -6.44 27.01
N ARG A 21 7.89 -6.27 27.73
CA ARG A 21 6.72 -5.49 27.31
C ARG A 21 6.75 -4.11 27.95
N VAL A 22 6.28 -3.09 27.23
CA VAL A 22 6.16 -1.74 27.77
C VAL A 22 5.20 -1.70 28.96
N ASN A 23 4.08 -2.41 28.86
CA ASN A 23 3.10 -2.53 29.94
C ASN A 23 2.99 -4.00 30.40
N PRO A 24 3.44 -4.34 31.63
CA PRO A 24 3.42 -5.72 32.13
C PRO A 24 2.00 -6.23 32.45
N ASN A 25 0.99 -5.35 32.55
CA ASN A 25 -0.39 -5.77 32.74
C ASN A 25 -0.98 -6.46 31.50
N PHE A 26 -0.35 -6.28 30.33
CA PHE A 26 -0.75 -6.92 29.09
C PHE A 26 0.32 -7.92 28.65
N VAL A 27 -0.06 -9.20 28.57
CA VAL A 27 0.84 -10.30 28.15
C VAL A 27 1.03 -10.40 26.62
N ARG A 28 0.25 -9.64 25.84
CA ARG A 28 0.28 -9.61 24.37
C ARG A 28 0.25 -8.17 23.86
N SER A 29 0.40 -8.04 22.54
CA SER A 29 0.28 -6.76 21.82
C SER A 29 -1.15 -6.23 21.93
N VAL A 30 -1.28 -4.91 22.01
CA VAL A 30 -2.56 -4.20 22.15
C VAL A 30 -2.73 -3.34 20.90
N LEU A 31 -3.49 -3.83 19.94
CA LEU A 31 -3.62 -3.18 18.63
C LEU A 31 -4.77 -2.17 18.64
N LEU A 32 -4.45 -0.91 18.41
CA LEU A 32 -5.41 0.17 18.21
C LEU A 32 -5.46 0.55 16.73
N LEU A 33 -6.65 0.69 16.17
CA LEU A 33 -6.83 1.24 14.83
C LEU A 33 -6.67 2.77 14.88
N VAL A 34 -5.72 3.28 14.10
CA VAL A 34 -5.42 4.72 14.03
C VAL A 34 -5.49 5.21 12.57
N ASN A 35 -5.84 6.49 12.43
CA ASN A 35 -5.88 7.18 11.14
C ASN A 35 -4.55 7.91 10.88
N THR A 36 -3.55 7.12 10.49
CA THR A 36 -2.20 7.60 10.12
C THR A 36 -1.80 7.15 8.72
N GLY A 37 -2.74 6.53 7.99
CA GLY A 37 -2.54 6.09 6.62
C GLY A 37 -2.65 7.27 5.65
N SER A 38 -1.74 7.35 4.69
CA SER A 38 -1.72 8.30 3.60
C SER A 38 -1.48 7.55 2.29
N PHE A 39 -2.24 7.94 1.27
CA PHE A 39 -2.18 7.32 -0.04
C PHE A 39 -2.50 8.35 -1.12
N ASP A 40 -1.61 8.45 -2.11
CA ASP A 40 -1.70 9.33 -3.27
C ASP A 40 -1.82 8.49 -4.54
N TYR A 41 -2.71 8.90 -5.44
CA TYR A 41 -2.94 8.24 -6.73
C TYR A 41 -2.97 9.25 -7.87
N ASP A 42 -2.01 9.12 -8.77
CA ASP A 42 -1.95 9.87 -10.01
C ASP A 42 -2.25 8.95 -11.19
N SER A 43 -3.06 9.39 -12.15
CA SER A 43 -3.31 8.62 -13.37
C SER A 43 -3.51 9.49 -14.60
N LEU A 44 -3.10 8.96 -15.75
CA LEU A 44 -3.36 9.50 -17.07
C LEU A 44 -3.95 8.41 -17.96
N GLN A 45 -5.05 8.75 -18.63
CA GLN A 45 -5.79 7.86 -19.52
C GLN A 45 -5.90 8.52 -20.90
N VAL A 46 -5.52 7.78 -21.93
CA VAL A 46 -5.57 8.22 -23.33
C VAL A 46 -6.36 7.19 -24.13
N GLN A 47 -7.28 7.66 -24.97
CA GLN A 47 -8.09 6.81 -25.84
C GLN A 47 -8.05 7.35 -27.27
N ILE A 48 -7.81 6.45 -28.22
CA ILE A 48 -7.76 6.75 -29.64
C ILE A 48 -8.75 5.84 -30.35
N GLU A 49 -9.59 6.43 -31.20
CA GLU A 49 -10.55 5.72 -32.02
C GLU A 49 -10.41 6.14 -33.47
N LYS A 50 -10.38 5.16 -34.36
CA LYS A 50 -10.36 5.38 -35.80
C LYS A 50 -11.34 4.45 -36.50
N ARG A 51 -12.30 5.04 -37.21
CA ARG A 51 -13.19 4.34 -38.15
C ARG A 51 -12.68 4.56 -39.56
N PHE A 52 -12.45 3.47 -40.27
CA PHE A 52 -11.98 3.49 -41.64
C PHE A 52 -13.17 3.38 -42.60
N SER A 53 -13.05 3.96 -43.79
CA SER A 53 -14.13 4.04 -44.78
C SER A 53 -14.55 2.67 -45.36
N ASN A 54 -13.74 1.64 -45.14
CA ASN A 54 -13.95 0.25 -45.58
C ASN A 54 -14.65 -0.62 -44.52
N GLY A 55 -15.34 -0.01 -43.55
CA GLY A 55 -16.12 -0.72 -42.51
C GLY A 55 -15.32 -1.09 -41.26
N PHE A 56 -13.99 -1.18 -41.37
CA PHE A 56 -13.12 -1.51 -40.24
C PHE A 56 -13.06 -0.38 -39.20
N ALA A 57 -13.08 -0.74 -37.92
CA ALA A 57 -12.88 0.19 -36.81
C ALA A 57 -11.78 -0.30 -35.86
N LEU A 58 -10.95 0.64 -35.40
CA LEU A 58 -9.87 0.42 -34.43
C LEU A 58 -10.08 1.32 -33.21
N ARG A 59 -9.90 0.75 -32.02
CA ARG A 59 -9.85 1.49 -30.75
C ARG A 59 -8.62 1.05 -29.96
N GLY A 60 -7.87 2.01 -29.45
CA GLY A 60 -6.78 1.80 -28.50
C GLY A 60 -7.00 2.63 -27.24
N SER A 61 -6.68 2.07 -26.07
CA SER A 61 -6.61 2.80 -24.81
C SER A 61 -5.29 2.53 -24.11
N TYR A 62 -4.79 3.57 -23.45
CA TYR A 62 -3.57 3.55 -22.68
C TYR A 62 -3.81 4.20 -21.32
N THR A 63 -3.37 3.55 -20.25
CA THR A 63 -3.44 4.06 -18.90
C THR A 63 -2.08 3.92 -18.24
N VAL A 64 -1.57 5.02 -17.70
CA VAL A 64 -0.46 5.04 -16.74
C VAL A 64 -0.99 5.53 -15.42
N SER A 65 -0.63 4.86 -14.35
CA SER A 65 -0.96 5.31 -13.00
C SER A 65 0.22 5.07 -12.06
N LYS A 66 0.26 5.87 -11.00
CA LYS A 66 1.22 5.76 -9.91
C LYS A 66 0.44 5.82 -8.61
N GLY A 67 0.50 4.73 -7.85
CA GLY A 67 -0.03 4.69 -6.49
C GLY A 67 1.12 4.71 -5.49
N PHE A 68 1.21 5.74 -4.65
CA PHE A 68 2.28 5.90 -3.67
C PHE A 68 1.71 6.23 -2.29
N GLY A 69 2.27 5.68 -1.23
CA GLY A 69 1.76 5.93 0.11
C GLY A 69 2.41 5.05 1.17
N ASN A 70 1.96 5.23 2.41
CA ASN A 70 2.38 4.42 3.55
C ASN A 70 1.36 3.32 3.90
N THR A 71 0.28 3.22 3.13
CA THR A 71 -0.77 2.22 3.29
C THR A 71 -1.30 1.85 1.89
N ALA A 72 -1.63 0.58 1.71
CA ALA A 72 -2.29 0.07 0.51
C ALA A 72 -3.83 0.06 0.69
N LEU A 73 -4.57 -0.28 -0.37
CA LEU A 73 -6.00 -0.60 -0.24
C LEU A 73 -6.14 -1.88 0.60
N GLY A 74 -6.50 -1.71 1.87
CA GLY A 74 -6.68 -2.79 2.84
C GLY A 74 -6.99 -2.26 4.24
N ASP A 75 -7.92 -2.89 4.94
CA ASP A 75 -8.36 -2.42 6.26
C ASP A 75 -7.36 -2.82 7.36
N GLY A 76 -6.69 -1.81 7.93
CA GLY A 76 -6.02 -1.96 9.22
C GLY A 76 -4.72 -2.75 9.18
N GLU A 77 -3.89 -2.55 8.15
CA GLU A 77 -2.52 -3.10 8.13
C GLU A 77 -1.72 -2.63 9.36
N GLN A 78 -0.95 -3.54 9.94
CA GLN A 78 -0.04 -3.23 11.04
C GLN A 78 1.27 -2.66 10.46
N SER A 79 1.74 -1.54 11.01
CA SER A 79 3.04 -0.99 10.60
C SER A 79 4.17 -1.93 11.00
N SER A 80 4.91 -2.46 10.03
CA SER A 80 6.12 -3.27 10.26
C SER A 80 7.30 -2.43 10.76
N PHE A 81 7.21 -1.11 10.67
CA PHE A 81 8.29 -0.17 10.99
C PHE A 81 8.15 0.47 12.37
N GLN A 82 7.07 0.17 13.10
CA GLN A 82 6.83 0.73 14.42
C GLN A 82 7.94 0.33 15.40
N LEU A 83 8.53 1.33 16.08
CA LEU A 83 9.42 1.15 17.21
C LEU A 83 8.80 1.81 18.44
N LEU A 84 8.42 1.00 19.44
CA LEU A 84 7.73 1.49 20.63
C LEU A 84 6.50 2.31 20.23
N ASP A 85 6.39 3.56 20.66
CA ASP A 85 5.25 4.43 20.34
C ASP A 85 5.37 5.13 18.98
N ASP A 86 6.58 5.13 18.38
CA ASP A 86 6.86 5.77 17.10
C ASP A 86 6.53 4.82 15.94
N MET A 87 5.62 5.24 15.06
CA MET A 87 5.16 4.44 13.93
C MET A 87 6.08 4.48 12.70
N ARG A 88 7.03 5.44 12.63
CA ARG A 88 8.01 5.60 11.53
C ARG A 88 7.37 5.48 10.15
N LEU A 89 6.35 6.30 9.92
CA LEU A 89 5.51 6.25 8.72
C LEU A 89 6.26 6.61 7.45
N ASP A 90 7.36 7.36 7.58
CA ASP A 90 8.31 7.71 6.53
C ASP A 90 9.01 6.47 5.95
N LEU A 91 9.39 5.51 6.80
CA LEU A 91 10.01 4.25 6.37
C LEU A 91 9.04 3.33 5.65
N ASN A 92 7.74 3.52 5.85
CA ASN A 92 6.71 2.74 5.19
C ASN A 92 6.24 3.34 3.85
N GLN A 93 6.81 4.47 3.41
CA GLN A 93 6.43 5.08 2.14
C GLN A 93 6.96 4.28 0.95
N GLY A 94 6.08 3.93 0.02
CA GLY A 94 6.47 3.23 -1.20
C GLY A 94 5.36 3.11 -2.24
N PRO A 95 5.67 2.49 -3.39
CA PRO A 95 4.67 2.05 -4.34
C PRO A 95 3.69 1.09 -3.67
N THR A 96 2.40 1.24 -3.96
CA THR A 96 1.33 0.45 -3.34
C THR A 96 0.82 -0.63 -4.28
N ASN A 97 -0.07 -1.50 -3.78
CA ASN A 97 -0.69 -2.57 -4.56
C ASN A 97 -1.56 -2.09 -5.74
N ILE A 98 -1.85 -0.79 -5.83
CA ILE A 98 -2.57 -0.16 -6.93
C ILE A 98 -1.69 0.67 -7.87
N ASP A 99 -0.36 0.60 -7.71
CA ASP A 99 0.57 1.09 -8.72
C ASP A 99 0.44 0.25 -10.00
N ARG A 100 -0.25 0.79 -11.03
CA ARG A 100 -0.22 0.24 -12.39
C ARG A 100 0.48 1.20 -13.32
N ARG A 101 1.77 0.94 -13.56
CA ARG A 101 2.60 1.84 -14.35
C ARG A 101 2.20 1.91 -15.82
N HIS A 102 1.81 0.80 -16.44
CA HIS A 102 1.41 0.78 -17.84
C HIS A 102 0.30 -0.24 -18.09
N ASN A 103 -0.76 0.18 -18.76
CA ASN A 103 -1.82 -0.69 -19.24
C ASN A 103 -2.21 -0.26 -20.65
N VAL A 104 -2.18 -1.18 -21.61
CA VAL A 104 -2.51 -0.95 -23.02
C VAL A 104 -3.60 -1.94 -23.42
N VAL A 105 -4.68 -1.45 -24.03
CA VAL A 105 -5.72 -2.28 -24.62
C VAL A 105 -5.95 -1.85 -26.06
N VAL A 106 -5.99 -2.81 -26.98
CA VAL A 106 -6.26 -2.56 -28.40
C VAL A 106 -7.35 -3.52 -28.85
N SER A 107 -8.35 -2.99 -29.55
CA SER A 107 -9.49 -3.74 -30.07
C SER A 107 -9.82 -3.27 -31.49
N GLY A 108 -10.28 -4.19 -32.33
CA GLY A 108 -10.76 -3.89 -33.67
C GLY A 108 -12.00 -4.70 -34.02
N THR A 109 -12.85 -4.13 -34.86
CA THR A 109 -14.07 -4.77 -35.36
C THR A 109 -14.21 -4.55 -36.86
N LEU A 110 -14.79 -5.54 -37.55
CA LEU A 110 -15.17 -5.48 -38.96
C LEU A 110 -16.62 -5.03 -39.11
#